data_AF-A0A6G4VKJ3-F1
#
_entry.id   AF-A0A6G4VKJ3-F1
#
_cell.length_a   1.000
_cell.length_b   1.000
_cell.length_c   1.000
_cell.angle_alpha   90.00
_cell.angle_beta   90.00
_cell.angle_gamma   90.00
#
_symmetry.space_group_name_H-M   'P 1'
#
loop_
_entity.id
_entity.type
_entity.pdbx_description
1 polymer ?
#
loop_
_entity_poly.entity_id
_entity_poly.type
_entity_poly.pdbx_seq_one_letter_code
_entity_poly.pdbx_strand_id
1 'polypeptide(L)'
;PYAPPAHRRNSWKYGFIASRCEKCGTRHLPPDRVCTSCRSVDAMTDEPMEHVQGTVATFTVDRLAHTPSPPMLVVVVDYDGGGRFRCQLTDATEADTVIGARVEMTFRRTVTAAGVHNYFWKARPVRFGAGTAATEED
;
A
#
# COMPACT_ATOMS: atom_id res chain seq x y z
N PRO A 1 -19.40 11.57 -0.13
CA PRO A 1 -18.52 11.51 1.07
C PRO A 1 -17.00 11.54 0.79
N TYR A 2 -16.50 10.93 -0.29
CA TYR A 2 -15.05 10.81 -0.51
C TYR A 2 -14.36 12.00 -1.19
N ALA A 3 -15.11 12.86 -1.89
CA ALA A 3 -14.52 13.89 -2.76
C ALA A 3 -13.72 14.98 -2.01
N PRO A 4 -14.22 15.61 -0.91
CA PRO A 4 -13.44 16.65 -0.23
C PRO A 4 -12.14 16.14 0.42
N PRO A 5 -12.12 15.00 1.15
CA PRO A 5 -10.86 14.43 1.66
C PRO A 5 -9.89 14.02 0.55
N ALA A 6 -10.41 13.43 -0.54
CA ALA A 6 -9.63 13.05 -1.71
C ALA A 6 -8.97 14.26 -2.39
N HIS A 7 -9.70 15.38 -2.50
CA HIS A 7 -9.20 16.60 -3.13
C HIS A 7 -8.07 17.23 -2.30
N ARG A 8 -8.24 17.34 -0.97
CA ARG A 8 -7.22 17.92 -0.07
C ARG A 8 -5.93 17.09 -0.01
N ARG A 9 -6.02 15.79 -0.29
CA ARG A 9 -4.89 14.85 -0.28
C ARG A 9 -4.74 14.16 -1.64
N ASN A 10 -4.78 14.96 -2.71
CA ASN A 10 -4.58 14.53 -4.10
C ASN A 10 -3.30 13.69 -4.26
N SER A 11 -2.15 14.24 -3.86
CA SER A 11 -0.83 13.62 -4.04
C SER A 11 -0.78 12.26 -3.36
N TRP A 12 -1.28 12.17 -2.14
CA TRP A 12 -1.47 10.90 -1.43
C TRP A 12 -2.40 9.93 -2.16
N LYS A 13 -3.55 10.42 -2.62
CA LYS A 13 -4.58 9.58 -3.25
C LYS A 13 -4.10 8.96 -4.57
N TYR A 14 -3.52 9.78 -5.43
CA TYR A 14 -3.21 9.38 -6.80
C TYR A 14 -1.73 9.01 -6.97
N GLY A 15 -0.82 9.71 -6.29
CA GLY A 15 0.63 9.45 -6.38
C GLY A 15 1.21 8.58 -5.27
N PHE A 16 0.43 8.20 -4.25
CA PHE A 16 0.95 7.49 -3.06
C PHE A 16 2.08 8.23 -2.34
N ILE A 17 2.07 9.56 -2.41
CA ILE A 17 3.16 10.40 -1.87
C ILE A 17 3.13 10.38 -0.33
N ALA A 18 4.23 9.94 0.26
CA ALA A 18 4.54 10.00 1.69
C ALA A 18 5.15 11.35 2.07
N SER A 19 5.37 11.58 3.36
CA SER A 19 6.23 12.66 3.83
C SER A 19 7.46 12.10 4.54
N ARG A 20 8.64 12.66 4.26
CA ARG A 20 9.89 12.34 4.94
C ARG A 20 10.39 13.54 5.71
N CYS A 21 10.64 13.35 7.00
CA CYS A 21 11.19 14.39 7.86
C CYS A 21 12.60 14.78 7.42
N GLU A 22 12.81 16.06 7.12
CA GLU A 22 14.12 16.61 6.73
C GLU A 22 15.12 16.62 7.90
N LYS A 23 14.64 16.57 9.14
CA LYS A 23 15.49 16.66 10.35
C LYS A 23 16.04 15.31 10.81
N CYS A 24 15.27 14.23 10.66
CA CYS A 24 15.64 12.91 11.19
C CYS A 24 15.41 11.76 10.21
N GLY A 25 14.94 12.04 8.99
CA GLY A 25 14.72 11.04 7.94
C GLY A 25 13.51 10.12 8.16
N THR A 26 12.75 10.26 9.25
CA THR A 26 11.55 9.43 9.50
C THR A 26 10.54 9.62 8.37
N ARG A 27 10.10 8.50 7.79
CA ARG A 27 9.05 8.45 6.75
C ARG A 27 7.68 8.23 7.37
N HIS A 28 6.70 9.01 6.94
CA HIS A 28 5.30 8.92 7.36
C HIS A 28 4.40 8.50 6.20
N LEU A 29 3.66 7.41 6.42
CA LEU A 29 2.72 6.83 5.48
C LEU A 29 1.45 6.45 6.27
N PRO A 30 0.31 7.16 6.13
CA PRO A 30 0.06 8.32 5.28
C PRO A 30 0.93 9.54 5.62
N PRO A 31 1.07 10.53 4.70
CA PRO A 31 1.87 11.72 4.94
C PRO A 31 1.32 12.56 6.11
N ASP A 32 2.25 13.07 6.91
CA ASP A 32 2.01 13.95 8.06
C ASP A 32 2.95 15.16 8.05
N ARG A 33 2.50 16.28 8.63
CA ARG A 33 3.26 17.53 8.78
C ARG A 33 4.09 17.57 10.06
N VAL A 34 3.75 16.73 11.04
CA VAL A 34 4.46 16.66 12.33
C VAL A 34 5.19 15.33 12.43
N CYS A 35 6.51 15.39 12.64
CA CYS A 35 7.30 14.18 12.77
C CYS A 35 6.97 13.47 14.08
N THR A 36 6.53 12.21 14.00
CA THR A 36 6.25 11.40 15.20
C THR A 36 7.51 11.08 16.01
N SER A 37 8.68 11.06 15.36
CA SER A 37 9.97 10.77 15.99
C SER A 37 10.57 12.00 16.69
N CYS A 38 10.84 13.08 15.93
CA CYS A 38 11.55 14.25 16.46
C CYS A 38 10.68 15.50 16.68
N ARG A 39 9.37 15.41 16.42
CA ARG A 39 8.39 16.50 16.62
C ARG A 39 8.62 17.77 15.80
N SER A 40 9.52 17.73 14.80
CA SER A 40 9.62 18.81 13.81
C SER A 40 8.28 19.00 13.10
N VAL A 41 7.90 20.26 12.91
CA VAL A 41 6.66 20.66 12.24
C VAL A 41 7.02 21.32 10.93
N ASP A 42 6.32 20.98 9.85
CA ASP A 42 6.48 21.58 8.52
C ASP A 42 7.90 21.46 7.92
N ALA A 43 8.71 20.54 8.45
CA ALA A 43 10.04 20.21 7.94
C ALA A 43 10.00 18.83 7.27
N MET A 44 9.20 18.74 6.20
CA MET A 44 8.88 17.50 5.49
C MET A 44 9.09 17.69 3.99
N THR A 45 9.71 16.70 3.36
CA THR A 45 9.74 16.60 1.90
C THR A 45 8.81 15.50 1.41
N ASP A 46 8.18 15.72 0.26
CA ASP A 46 7.31 14.74 -0.40
C ASP A 46 8.16 13.58 -0.93
N GLU A 47 7.72 12.35 -0.68
CA GLU A 47 8.42 11.14 -1.12
C GLU A 47 7.49 10.18 -1.87
N PRO A 48 7.72 9.94 -3.18
CA PRO A 48 6.98 8.94 -3.93
C PRO A 48 7.25 7.52 -3.43
N MET A 49 6.19 6.71 -3.31
CA MET A 49 6.22 5.36 -2.73
C MET A 49 5.73 4.26 -3.68
N GLU A 50 5.33 4.61 -4.90
CA GLU A 50 4.75 3.71 -5.90
C GLU A 50 5.67 2.54 -6.28
N HIS A 51 6.99 2.75 -6.19
CA HIS A 51 8.01 1.75 -6.52
C HIS A 51 8.74 1.20 -5.30
N VAL A 52 8.41 1.69 -4.10
CA VAL A 52 9.01 1.18 -2.87
C VAL A 52 8.28 -0.09 -2.47
N GLN A 53 9.01 -1.21 -2.50
CA GLN A 53 8.47 -2.50 -2.08
C GLN A 53 8.40 -2.58 -0.54
N GLY A 54 7.65 -3.56 -0.06
CA GLY A 54 7.54 -3.81 1.37
C GLY A 54 7.30 -5.27 1.71
N THR A 55 7.24 -5.52 3.00
CA THR A 55 7.01 -6.84 3.60
C THR A 55 5.70 -6.82 4.38
N VAL A 56 4.89 -7.86 4.25
CA VAL A 56 3.68 -8.04 5.07
C VAL A 56 4.11 -8.26 6.53
N ALA A 57 3.80 -7.29 7.39
CA ALA A 57 4.06 -7.36 8.82
C ALA A 57 2.98 -8.17 9.56
N THR A 58 1.74 -8.02 9.13
CA THR A 58 0.58 -8.80 9.61
C THR A 58 -0.57 -8.69 8.62
N PHE A 59 -1.57 -9.55 8.74
CA PHE A 59 -2.73 -9.56 7.84
C PHE A 59 -4.02 -9.99 8.55
N THR A 60 -5.14 -9.79 7.87
CA THR A 60 -6.46 -10.27 8.27
C THR A 60 -7.19 -10.81 7.04
N VAL A 61 -7.89 -11.92 7.23
CA VAL A 61 -8.80 -12.51 6.23
C VAL A 61 -10.23 -12.21 6.69
N ASP A 62 -10.86 -11.22 6.07
CA ASP A 62 -12.23 -10.84 6.40
C ASP A 62 -13.22 -11.54 5.45
N ARG A 63 -13.99 -12.47 6.02
CA ARG A 63 -14.99 -13.28 5.31
C ARG A 63 -16.38 -12.65 5.32
N LEU A 64 -16.59 -11.56 6.07
CA LEU A 64 -17.89 -10.91 6.25
C LEU A 64 -17.98 -9.58 5.51
N ALA A 65 -16.85 -8.88 5.34
CA ALA A 65 -16.83 -7.61 4.63
C ALA A 65 -17.30 -7.79 3.18
N HIS A 66 -18.15 -6.86 2.74
CA HIS A 66 -18.55 -6.80 1.34
C HIS A 66 -17.34 -6.45 0.47
N THR A 67 -17.02 -7.33 -0.47
CA THR A 67 -15.94 -7.15 -1.45
C THR A 67 -16.31 -7.84 -2.76
N PRO A 68 -15.93 -7.28 -3.92
CA PRO A 68 -16.03 -7.97 -5.21
C PRO A 68 -15.15 -9.23 -5.31
N SER A 69 -14.20 -9.40 -4.39
CA SER A 69 -13.25 -10.52 -4.36
C SER A 69 -13.16 -11.08 -2.94
N PRO A 70 -14.15 -11.89 -2.49
CA PRO A 70 -14.13 -12.50 -1.17
C PRO A 70 -13.13 -13.68 -1.11
N PRO A 71 -12.45 -13.89 0.02
CA PRO A 71 -12.45 -13.04 1.23
C PRO A 71 -11.67 -11.74 1.01
N MET A 72 -12.01 -10.69 1.77
CA MET A 72 -11.23 -9.45 1.73
C MET A 72 -9.91 -9.67 2.50
N LEU A 73 -8.81 -9.65 1.75
CA LEU A 73 -7.46 -9.75 2.29
C LEU A 73 -6.95 -8.34 2.62
N VAL A 74 -6.61 -8.11 3.89
CA VAL A 74 -6.08 -6.83 4.36
C VAL A 74 -4.72 -7.06 4.99
N VAL A 75 -3.72 -6.31 4.54
CA VAL A 75 -2.33 -6.41 4.99
C VAL A 75 -1.89 -5.12 5.64
N VAL A 76 -1.00 -5.24 6.63
CA VAL A 76 -0.15 -4.16 7.12
C VAL A 76 1.23 -4.39 6.53
N VAL A 77 1.75 -3.41 5.81
CA VAL A 77 3.01 -3.50 5.06
C VAL A 77 4.04 -2.59 5.71
N ASP A 78 5.23 -3.15 5.99
CA ASP A 78 6.45 -2.39 6.30
C ASP A 78 7.23 -2.16 5.02
N TYR A 79 7.49 -0.91 4.66
CA TYR A 79 8.19 -0.56 3.43
C TYR A 79 9.70 -0.50 3.63
N ASP A 80 10.44 -0.82 2.57
CA ASP A 80 11.89 -0.71 2.57
C ASP A 80 12.31 0.75 2.79
N GLY A 81 13.24 0.98 3.71
CA GLY A 81 13.61 2.34 4.13
C GLY A 81 12.61 3.02 5.07
N GLY A 82 11.61 2.29 5.58
CA GLY A 82 10.69 2.72 6.64
C GLY A 82 9.30 3.10 6.14
N GLY A 83 8.41 3.40 7.09
CA GLY A 83 6.98 3.65 6.83
C GLY A 83 6.14 2.37 6.89
N ARG A 84 4.90 2.49 7.36
CA ARG A 84 3.97 1.37 7.53
C ARG A 84 2.57 1.76 7.07
N PHE A 85 1.94 0.95 6.23
CA PHE A 85 0.59 1.24 5.73
C PHE A 85 -0.31 0.00 5.71
N ARG A 86 -1.58 0.21 6.06
CA ARG A 86 -2.63 -0.81 5.97
C ARG A 86 -3.38 -0.65 4.65
N CYS A 87 -3.44 -1.70 3.85
CA CYS A 87 -4.21 -1.70 2.60
C CYS A 87 -4.77 -3.09 2.27
N GLN A 88 -5.64 -3.18 1.26
CA GLN A 88 -6.07 -4.49 0.75
C GLN A 88 -4.95 -5.13 -0.07
N LEU A 89 -4.85 -6.45 0.01
CA LEU A 89 -4.05 -7.26 -0.91
C LEU A 89 -4.92 -7.63 -2.13
N THR A 90 -4.34 -7.55 -3.32
CA THR A 90 -4.97 -7.95 -4.59
C THR A 90 -4.08 -8.92 -5.34
N ASP A 91 -4.64 -9.59 -6.35
CA ASP A 91 -3.92 -10.53 -7.21
C ASP A 91 -3.24 -11.65 -6.39
N ALA A 92 -3.93 -12.10 -5.33
CA ALA A 92 -3.45 -13.05 -4.34
C ALA A 92 -4.62 -13.87 -3.79
N THR A 93 -4.32 -15.08 -3.34
CA THR A 93 -5.22 -15.95 -2.59
C THR A 93 -4.96 -15.82 -1.08
N GLU A 94 -5.82 -16.46 -0.27
CA GLU A 94 -5.58 -16.55 1.18
C GLU A 94 -4.24 -17.24 1.49
N ALA A 95 -3.88 -18.27 0.72
CA ALA A 95 -2.61 -18.99 0.88
C ALA A 95 -1.38 -18.13 0.58
N ASP A 96 -1.51 -17.14 -0.31
CA ASP A 96 -0.44 -16.18 -0.62
C ASP A 96 -0.28 -15.10 0.45
N THR A 97 -1.25 -14.96 1.35
CA THR A 97 -1.28 -13.90 2.37
C THR A 97 -0.51 -14.35 3.61
N VAL A 98 0.81 -14.28 3.56
CA VAL A 98 1.70 -14.71 4.66
C VAL A 98 2.50 -13.55 5.24
N ILE A 99 2.74 -13.60 6.56
CA ILE A 99 3.69 -12.68 7.21
C ILE A 99 5.07 -12.92 6.60
N GLY A 100 5.78 -11.85 6.27
CA GLY A 100 7.07 -11.91 5.59
C GLY A 100 6.99 -11.90 4.06
N ALA A 101 5.80 -12.04 3.46
CA ALA A 101 5.63 -11.95 2.01
C ALA A 101 6.06 -10.59 1.47
N ARG A 102 6.75 -10.59 0.32
CA ARG A 102 7.14 -9.38 -0.40
C ARG A 102 6.00 -8.88 -1.27
N VAL A 103 5.73 -7.58 -1.18
CA VAL A 103 4.65 -6.92 -1.90
C VAL A 103 5.12 -5.63 -2.57
N GLU A 104 4.42 -5.27 -3.63
CA GLU A 104 4.55 -4.00 -4.34
C GLU A 104 3.18 -3.33 -4.49
N MET A 105 3.19 -2.03 -4.78
CA MET A 105 1.98 -1.22 -4.82
C MET A 105 1.36 -1.17 -6.22
N THR A 106 0.03 -1.24 -6.28
CA THR A 106 -0.73 -1.14 -7.53
C THR A 106 -1.96 -0.25 -7.34
N PHE A 107 -2.19 0.64 -8.30
CA PHE A 107 -3.33 1.55 -8.27
C PHE A 107 -4.60 0.84 -8.76
N ARG A 108 -5.67 0.85 -7.95
CA ARG A 108 -6.87 0.04 -8.20
C ARG A 108 -8.15 0.78 -7.89
N ARG A 109 -9.23 0.42 -8.59
CA ARG A 109 -10.59 0.76 -8.19
C ARG A 109 -10.90 0.05 -6.86
N THR A 110 -11.29 0.80 -5.84
CA THR A 110 -11.59 0.26 -4.50
C THR A 110 -13.08 0.08 -4.29
N VAL A 111 -13.87 1.11 -4.59
CA VAL A 111 -15.33 1.09 -4.42
C VAL A 111 -16.00 1.92 -5.50
N THR A 112 -17.17 1.50 -5.95
CA THR A 112 -18.09 2.32 -6.75
C THR A 112 -19.29 2.66 -5.90
N ALA A 113 -19.61 3.95 -5.75
CA ALA A 113 -20.76 4.41 -4.98
C ALA A 113 -21.50 5.49 -5.76
N ALA A 114 -22.81 5.31 -5.97
CA ALA A 114 -23.65 6.24 -6.74
C ALA A 114 -23.06 6.61 -8.11
N GLY A 115 -22.55 5.63 -8.85
CA GLY A 115 -21.91 5.83 -10.17
C GLY A 115 -20.50 6.42 -10.14
N VAL A 116 -19.98 6.80 -8.97
CA VAL A 116 -18.63 7.36 -8.83
C VAL A 116 -17.64 6.25 -8.48
N HIS A 117 -16.65 6.05 -9.36
CA HIS A 117 -15.54 5.14 -9.11
C HIS A 117 -14.47 5.80 -8.22
N ASN A 118 -14.18 5.18 -7.08
CA ASN A 118 -13.05 5.56 -6.25
C ASN A 118 -11.87 4.62 -6.51
N TYR A 119 -10.70 5.24 -6.59
CA TYR A 119 -9.44 4.55 -6.78
C TYR A 119 -8.50 4.88 -5.62
N PHE A 120 -7.71 3.88 -5.24
CA PHE A 120 -6.63 4.01 -4.28
C PHE A 120 -5.64 2.86 -4.47
N TRP A 121 -4.50 2.95 -3.79
CA TRP A 121 -3.44 1.95 -3.82
C TRP A 121 -3.80 0.69 -3.01
N LYS A 122 -3.50 -0.47 -3.59
CA LYS A 122 -3.52 -1.80 -2.96
C LYS A 122 -2.13 -2.42 -3.04
N ALA A 123 -1.82 -3.35 -2.15
CA ALA A 123 -0.63 -4.19 -2.29
C ALA A 123 -0.94 -5.38 -3.21
N ARG A 124 0.07 -5.88 -3.91
CA ARG A 124 0.04 -7.21 -4.57
C ARG A 124 1.36 -7.93 -4.30
N PRO A 125 1.41 -9.27 -4.33
CA PRO A 125 2.68 -10.00 -4.27
C PRO A 125 3.64 -9.54 -5.36
N VAL A 126 4.94 -9.45 -5.05
CA VAL A 126 5.97 -9.20 -6.06
C VAL A 126 5.96 -10.36 -7.04
N ARG A 127 5.74 -10.08 -8.33
CA ARG A 127 5.91 -11.08 -9.37
C ARG A 127 7.39 -11.21 -9.65
N PHE A 128 8.01 -12.32 -9.28
CA PHE A 128 9.25 -12.71 -9.93
C PHE A 128 8.90 -12.93 -11.41
N GLY A 129 9.54 -12.18 -12.31
CA GLY A 129 9.39 -12.45 -13.74
C GLY A 129 9.63 -13.93 -13.98
N ALA A 130 8.85 -14.57 -14.85
CA ALA A 130 9.02 -15.97 -15.20
C ALA A 130 10.47 -16.17 -15.67
N GLY A 131 11.33 -16.61 -14.75
CA GLY A 131 12.62 -17.18 -15.08
C GLY A 131 12.30 -18.41 -15.89
N THR A 132 12.87 -18.46 -17.10
CA THR A 132 12.83 -19.58 -18.04
C THR A 132 12.69 -20.90 -17.28
N ALA A 133 11.53 -21.55 -17.44
CA ALA A 133 11.38 -22.93 -17.00
C ALA A 133 12.47 -23.72 -17.73
N ALA A 134 13.48 -24.17 -16.99
CA ALA A 134 14.38 -25.18 -17.47
C ALA A 134 13.51 -26.43 -17.69
N THR A 135 13.32 -26.80 -18.94
CA THR A 135 12.86 -28.12 -19.33
C THR A 135 13.88 -29.12 -18.83
N GLU A 136 13.55 -29.87 -17.77
CA GLU A 136 14.10 -31.20 -17.58
C GLU A 136 13.39 -32.12 -18.57
N GLU A 137 14.11 -32.49 -19.63
CA GLU A 137 13.82 -33.65 -20.45
C GLU A 137 14.37 -34.89 -19.74
N ASP A 138 13.53 -35.91 -19.62
CA ASP A 138 13.87 -37.30 -19.32
C ASP A 138 13.68 -38.12 -20.61
#